data_AF-A0A958DCQ5-F1
#
_entry.id   AF-A0A958DCQ5-F1
#
_cell.length_a   1.000
_cell.length_b   1.000
_cell.length_c   1.000
_cell.angle_alpha   90.00
_cell.angle_beta   90.00
_cell.angle_gamma   90.00
#
_symmetry.space_group_name_H-M   'P 1'
#
loop_
_entity.id
_entity.type
_entity.pdbx_description
1 polymer ?
#
loop_
_entity_poly.entity_id
_entity_poly.type
_entity_poly.pdbx_seq_one_letter_code
_entity_poly.pdbx_strand_id
1 'polypeptide(L)'
;MFGALLRFARQVVENVLSQLMQQFNVIEQQARNPMQAMIQQVVGGVWIGEGANAFVEEVSSLMLPGVGQVGEHITTMHRNLNHAIDVMDQADQQVTSLVGGLADIFGSIY
;
A
#
# COMPACT_ATOMS: atom_id res chain seq x y z
N MET A 1 12.97 -8.56 -25.77
CA MET A 1 11.70 -9.07 -25.20
C MET A 1 11.68 -9.03 -23.67
N PHE A 2 12.71 -9.53 -22.98
CA PHE A 2 12.73 -9.58 -21.50
C PHE A 2 12.57 -8.20 -20.82
N GLY A 3 13.32 -7.18 -21.26
CA GLY A 3 13.18 -5.81 -20.74
C GLY A 3 11.84 -5.12 -21.04
N ALA A 4 11.10 -5.56 -22.08
CA ALA A 4 9.77 -5.01 -22.37
C ALA A 4 8.70 -5.58 -21.43
N LEU A 5 8.81 -6.86 -21.08
CA LEU A 5 7.94 -7.51 -20.10
C LEU A 5 8.19 -6.97 -18.68
N LEU A 6 9.46 -6.72 -18.31
CA LEU A 6 9.82 -6.10 -17.03
C LEU A 6 9.32 -4.66 -16.91
N ARG A 7 9.44 -3.86 -17.97
CA ARG A 7 8.88 -2.49 -17.99
C ARG A 7 7.36 -2.48 -17.89
N PHE A 8 6.68 -3.41 -18.56
CA PHE A 8 5.24 -3.57 -18.44
C PHE A 8 4.82 -3.98 -17.02
N ALA A 9 5.52 -4.95 -16.42
CA ALA A 9 5.28 -5.37 -15.04
C ALA A 9 5.48 -4.20 -14.06
N ARG A 10 6.55 -3.41 -14.22
CA ARG A 10 6.79 -2.21 -13.42
C ARG A 10 5.62 -1.23 -13.51
N GLN A 11 5.17 -0.93 -14.72
CA GLN A 11 4.09 0.03 -14.94
C GLN A 11 2.76 -0.45 -14.32
N VAL A 12 2.47 -1.76 -14.34
CA VAL A 12 1.29 -2.32 -13.66
C VAL A 12 1.43 -2.17 -12.14
N VAL A 13 2.59 -2.50 -11.56
CA VAL A 13 2.81 -2.38 -10.11
C VAL A 13 2.75 -0.92 -9.65
N GLU A 14 3.33 0.02 -10.39
CA GLU A 14 3.26 1.46 -10.10
C GLU A 14 1.80 1.96 -10.10
N ASN A 15 0.98 1.50 -11.04
CA ASN A 15 -0.46 1.82 -11.05
C ASN A 15 -1.18 1.26 -9.82
N VAL A 16 -0.89 0.01 -9.42
CA VAL A 16 -1.45 -0.59 -8.20
C VAL A 16 -1.01 0.17 -6.95
N LEU A 17 0.27 0.57 -6.87
CA LEU A 17 0.81 1.36 -5.76
C LEU A 17 0.10 2.72 -5.63
N SER A 18 -0.15 3.39 -6.75
CA SER A 18 -0.89 4.66 -6.78
C SER A 18 -2.32 4.48 -6.28
N GLN A 19 -3.01 3.43 -6.72
CA GLN A 19 -4.38 3.13 -6.27
C GLN A 19 -4.43 2.74 -4.79
N LEU A 20 -3.43 2.02 -4.28
CA LEU A 20 -3.33 1.69 -2.85
C LEU A 20 -3.15 2.94 -1.98
N MET A 21 -2.30 3.88 -2.40
CA MET A 21 -2.13 5.15 -1.69
C MET A 21 -3.40 6.01 -1.68
N GLN A 22 -4.15 6.01 -2.78
CA GLN A 22 -5.46 6.66 -2.83
C GLN A 22 -6.45 6.03 -1.85
N GLN A 23 -6.52 4.69 -1.82
CA GLN A 23 -7.38 3.98 -0.87
C GLN A 23 -6.98 4.24 0.59
N PHE A 24 -5.68 4.32 0.88
CA PHE A 24 -5.19 4.68 2.21
C PHE A 24 -5.71 6.06 2.64
N ASN A 25 -5.55 7.07 1.78
CA ASN A 25 -6.02 8.43 2.05
C ASN A 25 -7.54 8.48 2.24
N VAL A 26 -8.30 7.70 1.45
CA VAL A 26 -9.76 7.59 1.59
C VAL A 26 -10.12 7.01 2.96
N ILE A 27 -9.47 5.94 3.39
CA ILE A 27 -9.76 5.29 4.67
C ILE A 27 -9.43 6.23 5.83
N GLU A 28 -8.28 6.89 5.80
CA GLU A 28 -7.89 7.80 6.87
C GLU A 28 -8.80 9.03 6.93
N GLN A 29 -9.05 9.68 5.79
CA GLN A 29 -9.76 10.96 5.75
C GLN A 29 -11.28 10.81 5.79
N GLN A 30 -11.83 9.75 5.19
CA GLN A 30 -13.28 9.59 5.04
C GLN A 30 -13.89 8.64 6.06
N ALA A 31 -13.12 7.72 6.64
CA ALA A 31 -13.64 6.83 7.68
C ALA A 31 -13.16 7.25 9.07
N ARG A 32 -11.85 7.30 9.30
CA ARG A 32 -11.31 7.53 10.65
C ARG A 32 -11.64 8.93 11.20
N ASN A 33 -11.41 9.98 10.42
CA ASN A 33 -11.63 11.36 10.90
C ASN A 33 -13.11 11.65 11.23
N PRO A 34 -14.09 11.31 10.38
CA PRO A 34 -15.50 11.54 10.69
C PRO A 34 -15.97 10.73 11.90
N MET A 35 -15.52 9.48 12.04
CA MET A 35 -15.86 8.65 13.19
C MET A 35 -15.34 9.25 14.50
N GLN A 36 -14.10 9.75 14.51
CA GLN A 36 -13.56 10.43 15.69
C GLN A 36 -14.32 11.72 16.00
N ALA A 37 -14.66 12.50 14.97
CA ALA A 37 -15.47 13.71 15.14
C ALA A 37 -16.86 13.41 15.71
N MET A 38 -17.52 12.34 15.23
CA MET A 38 -18.81 11.90 15.76
C MET A 38 -18.70 11.45 17.21
N ILE A 39 -17.69 10.64 17.58
CA ILE A 39 -17.45 10.26 18.98
C ILE A 39 -17.28 11.50 19.86
N GLN A 40 -16.51 12.50 19.42
CA GLN A 40 -16.30 13.72 20.19
C GLN A 40 -17.60 14.52 20.40
N GLN A 41 -18.48 14.59 19.40
CA GLN A 41 -19.78 15.23 19.54
C GLN A 41 -20.66 14.49 20.56
N VAL A 42 -20.65 13.16 20.52
CA VAL A 42 -21.41 12.32 21.46
C VAL A 42 -20.89 12.48 22.89
N VAL A 43 -19.57 12.36 23.09
CA VAL A 43 -18.92 12.56 24.40
C VAL A 43 -19.07 14.00 24.91
N GLY A 44 -19.13 14.98 24.00
CA GLY A 44 -19.40 16.39 24.29
C GLY A 44 -20.84 16.68 24.74
N GLY A 45 -21.70 15.67 24.82
CA GLY A 45 -23.06 15.81 25.34
C GLY A 45 -24.09 16.24 24.29
N VAL A 46 -23.73 16.25 22.99
CA VAL A 46 -24.70 16.50 21.90
C VAL A 46 -25.72 15.36 21.83
N TRP A 47 -25.31 14.14 22.21
CA TRP A 47 -26.18 12.98 22.33
C TRP A 47 -25.87 12.25 23.64
N ILE A 48 -26.88 12.11 24.51
CA ILE A 48 -26.76 11.52 25.83
C ILE A 48 -27.79 10.40 25.96
N GLY A 49 -27.35 9.23 26.44
CA GLY A 49 -28.21 8.07 26.68
C GLY A 49 -27.46 6.75 26.53
N GLU A 50 -28.14 5.65 26.86
CA GLU A 50 -27.56 4.30 26.78
C GLU A 50 -27.11 3.95 25.34
N GLY A 51 -27.90 4.33 24.34
CA GLY A 51 -27.53 4.15 22.93
C GLY A 51 -26.34 5.01 22.49
N ALA A 52 -26.14 6.17 23.11
CA ALA A 52 -24.99 7.03 22.85
C ALA A 52 -23.69 6.41 23.40
N ASN A 53 -23.77 5.82 24.60
CA ASN A 53 -22.66 5.09 25.21
C ASN A 53 -22.31 3.83 24.40
N ALA A 54 -23.32 3.04 24.02
CA ALA A 54 -23.13 1.85 23.19
C ALA A 54 -22.52 2.17 21.83
N PHE A 55 -22.95 3.28 21.20
CA PHE A 55 -22.34 3.76 19.95
C PHE A 55 -20.86 4.11 20.13
N VAL A 56 -20.50 4.89 21.17
CA VAL A 56 -19.10 5.25 21.43
C VAL A 56 -18.27 3.99 21.69
N GLU A 57 -18.81 3.04 22.44
CA GLU A 57 -18.16 1.76 22.74
C GLU A 57 -17.93 0.93 21.48
N GLU A 58 -18.94 0.72 20.64
CA GLU A 58 -18.84 -0.08 19.41
C GLU A 58 -17.91 0.56 18.39
N VAL A 59 -17.99 1.89 18.21
CA VAL A 59 -17.11 2.60 17.28
C VAL A 59 -15.66 2.58 17.77
N SER A 60 -15.44 2.72 19.08
CA SER A 60 -14.08 2.74 19.66
C SER A 60 -13.45 1.35 19.75
N SER A 61 -14.23 0.32 20.01
CA SER A 61 -13.75 -1.05 20.23
C SER A 61 -13.64 -1.88 18.95
N LEU A 62 -14.48 -1.60 17.94
CA LEU A 62 -14.58 -2.41 16.73
C LEU A 62 -14.19 -1.62 15.47
N MET A 63 -14.85 -0.48 15.23
CA MET A 63 -14.72 0.23 13.95
C MET A 63 -13.37 0.95 13.81
N LEU A 64 -12.94 1.74 14.81
CA LEU A 64 -11.65 2.44 14.76
C LEU A 64 -10.47 1.47 14.64
N PRO A 65 -10.39 0.37 15.43
CA PRO A 65 -9.35 -0.63 15.26
C PRO A 65 -9.42 -1.35 13.91
N GLY A 66 -10.62 -1.70 13.43
CA GLY A 66 -10.80 -2.36 12.14
C GLY A 66 -10.32 -1.50 10.97
N VAL A 67 -10.66 -0.21 10.96
CA VAL A 67 -10.17 0.76 9.98
C VAL A 67 -8.64 0.93 10.07
N GLY A 68 -8.09 0.91 11.28
CA GLY A 68 -6.64 0.91 11.50
C GLY A 68 -5.94 -0.31 10.88
N GLN A 69 -6.47 -1.51 11.08
CA GLN A 69 -5.93 -2.75 10.50
C GLN A 69 -5.93 -2.72 8.97
N VAL A 70 -6.99 -2.20 8.34
CA VAL A 70 -7.03 -2.06 6.88
C VAL A 70 -5.95 -1.10 6.39
N GLY A 71 -5.75 0.04 7.07
CA GLY A 71 -4.66 0.96 6.76
C GLY A 71 -3.28 0.34 6.89
N GLU A 72 -3.07 -0.49 7.91
CA GLU A 72 -1.81 -1.22 8.14
C GLU A 72 -1.54 -2.27 7.05
N HIS A 73 -2.57 -3.01 6.63
CA HIS A 73 -2.47 -3.96 5.51
C HIS A 73 -2.13 -3.26 4.19
N ILE A 74 -2.75 -2.11 3.89
CA ILE A 74 -2.43 -1.32 2.71
C ILE A 74 -0.97 -0.85 2.75
N THR A 75 -0.51 -0.34 3.89
CA THR A 75 0.87 0.11 4.07
C THR A 75 1.87 -1.04 3.90
N THR A 76 1.56 -2.20 4.46
CA THR A 76 2.38 -3.41 4.34
C THR A 76 2.46 -3.89 2.88
N MET A 77 1.32 -3.92 2.19
CA MET A 77 1.26 -4.28 0.78
C MET A 77 2.08 -3.31 -0.07
N HIS A 78 1.96 -2.00 0.19
CA HIS A 78 2.77 -0.97 -0.48
C HIS A 78 4.28 -1.22 -0.31
N ARG A 79 4.74 -1.48 0.92
CA ARG A 79 6.16 -1.80 1.18
C ARG A 79 6.61 -3.06 0.45
N ASN A 80 5.81 -4.13 0.50
CA ASN A 80 6.15 -5.39 -0.15
C ASN A 80 6.24 -5.24 -1.68
N LEU A 81 5.36 -4.44 -2.27
CA LEU A 81 5.39 -4.15 -3.71
C LEU A 81 6.61 -3.31 -4.12
N ASN A 82 6.99 -2.30 -3.33
CA ASN A 82 8.24 -1.56 -3.56
C ASN A 82 9.46 -2.48 -3.46
N HIS A 83 9.50 -3.34 -2.44
CA HIS A 83 10.59 -4.31 -2.30
C HIS A 83 10.66 -5.27 -3.51
N ALA A 84 9.51 -5.73 -4.01
CA ALA A 84 9.47 -6.57 -5.20
C ALA A 84 10.03 -5.85 -6.44
N ILE A 85 9.74 -4.55 -6.61
CA ILE A 85 10.33 -3.73 -7.69
C ILE A 85 11.85 -3.66 -7.53
N ASP A 86 12.36 -3.38 -6.34
CA ASP A 86 13.81 -3.29 -6.09
C ASP A 86 14.52 -4.60 -6.44
N VAL A 87 13.92 -5.74 -6.07
CA VAL A 87 14.45 -7.08 -6.40
C VAL A 87 14.43 -7.32 -7.92
N MET A 88 13.36 -6.92 -8.61
CA MET A 88 13.28 -7.02 -10.07
C MET A 88 14.37 -6.20 -10.76
N ASP A 89 14.66 -5.00 -10.25
CA ASP A 89 15.67 -4.10 -10.79
C ASP A 89 17.08 -4.65 -10.62
N GLN A 90 17.37 -5.22 -9.45
CA GLN A 90 18.64 -5.91 -9.20
C GLN A 90 18.82 -7.13 -10.11
N ALA A 91 17.75 -7.91 -10.31
CA ALA A 91 17.78 -9.06 -11.20
C ALA A 91 18.05 -8.65 -12.66
N ASP A 92 17.41 -7.57 -13.14
CA ASP A 92 17.62 -7.06 -14.51
C ASP A 92 19.06 -6.56 -14.72
N GLN A 93 19.64 -5.87 -13.73
CA GLN A 93 21.03 -5.43 -13.77
C GLN A 93 22.01 -6.62 -13.82
N GLN A 94 21.76 -7.66 -13.02
CA GLN A 94 22.59 -8.87 -13.03
C GLN A 94 22.52 -9.60 -14.37
N VAL A 95 21.31 -9.77 -14.93
CA VAL A 95 21.12 -10.41 -16.24
C VAL A 95 21.80 -9.60 -17.35
N THR A 96 21.64 -8.27 -17.35
CA THR A 96 22.27 -7.40 -18.35
C THR A 96 23.79 -7.47 -18.28
N SER A 97 24.36 -7.48 -17.07
CA SER A 97 25.80 -7.63 -16.84
C SER A 97 26.34 -8.98 -17.35
N LEU A 98 25.64 -10.08 -17.03
CA LEU A 98 26.01 -11.42 -17.49
C LEU A 98 25.94 -11.56 -19.02
N VAL A 99 24.88 -11.02 -19.64
CA VAL A 99 24.73 -11.06 -21.11
C VAL A 99 25.80 -10.23 -21.79
N GLY A 100 26.14 -9.04 -21.26
CA GLY A 100 27.22 -8.21 -21.76
C GLY A 100 28.57 -8.95 -21.72
N GLY A 101 28.90 -9.55 -20.57
CA GLY A 101 30.13 -10.32 -20.43
C GLY A 101 30.22 -11.53 -21.36
N LEU A 102 29.10 -12.23 -21.59
CA LEU A 102 29.05 -13.33 -22.56
C LEU A 102 29.23 -12.82 -24.00
N ALA A 103 28.58 -11.71 -24.36
CA ALA A 103 28.72 -11.11 -25.69
C ALA A 103 30.16 -10.69 -25.98
N ASP A 104 30.86 -10.12 -25.00
CA ASP A 104 32.28 -9.75 -25.12
C ASP A 104 33.19 -10.97 -25.31
N ILE A 105 32.93 -12.06 -24.58
CA ILE A 105 33.66 -13.32 -24.75
C ILE A 105 33.44 -13.86 -26.17
N PHE A 106 32.20 -13.94 -26.64
CA PHE A 106 31.92 -14.40 -28.01
C PHE A 106 32.51 -13.49 -29.09
N GLY A 107 32.51 -12.16 -28.88
CA GLY A 107 33.14 -11.19 -29.77
C GLY A 107 34.68 -11.22 -29.74
N SER A 108 35.28 -11.83 -28.73
CA SER A 108 36.74 -12.03 -28.68
C SER A 108 37.20 -13.33 -29.35
N ILE A 109 36.28 -14.28 -29.55
CA ILE A 109 36.56 -15.62 -30.14
C ILE A 109 36.27 -15.65 -31.65
N TYR A 110 35.50 -14.68 -32.18
CA TYR A 110 35.16 -14.53 -33.60
C TYR A 110 35.69 -13.21 -34.16
#